data_AF-A0A1X1YPR5-F1
#
_entry.id   AF-A0A1X1YPR5-F1
#
_cell.length_a   1.000
_cell.length_b   1.000
_cell.length_c   1.000
_cell.angle_alpha   90.00
_cell.angle_beta   90.00
_cell.angle_gamma   90.00
#
_symmetry.space_group_name_H-M   'P 1'
#
loop_
_entity.id
_entity.type
_entity.pdbx_description
1 polymer ?
#
loop_
_entity_poly.entity_id
_entity_poly.type
_entity_poly.pdbx_seq_one_letter_code
_entity_poly.pdbx_strand_id
1 'polypeptide(L)'
;MTTPQVWVSTTFARIEYDGQSPGEHWELVGTINTNQERDFYTYIQILLGLRQTTRGRPEFYLDGDPVSSWVQATHRMPFWVAIDPWGEMRPHIHGARPTYFVSTGQAVVTQLTRRAPEPHPGLAVKPVKVPIRLKRTNGEVFAKWEKTDA
;
A
#
# COMPACT_ATOMS: atom_id res chain seq x y z
N MET A 1 -15.64 2.51 -5.28
CA MET A 1 -14.21 2.26 -5.57
C MET A 1 -13.56 1.91 -4.25
N THR A 2 -12.67 0.92 -4.18
CA THR A 2 -12.00 0.59 -2.91
C THR A 2 -10.88 1.58 -2.62
N THR A 3 -10.55 1.72 -1.34
CA THR A 3 -9.46 2.56 -0.85
C THR A 3 -8.41 1.63 -0.24
N PRO A 4 -7.39 1.22 -1.01
CA PRO A 4 -6.39 0.28 -0.51
C PRO A 4 -5.69 0.83 0.73
N GLN A 5 -5.57 0.01 1.76
CA GLN A 5 -4.84 0.32 2.99
C GLN A 5 -3.38 -0.11 2.86
N VAL A 6 -2.48 0.70 3.40
CA VAL A 6 -1.03 0.48 3.32
C VAL A 6 -0.48 0.23 4.71
N TRP A 7 0.19 -0.91 4.83
CA TRP A 7 0.87 -1.35 6.04
C TRP A 7 2.37 -1.38 5.79
N VAL A 8 3.16 -1.06 6.82
CA VAL A 8 4.63 -1.10 6.74
C VAL A 8 5.24 -1.95 7.85
N SER A 9 6.37 -2.57 7.56
CA SER A 9 7.17 -3.33 8.51
C SER A 9 8.64 -3.00 8.30
N THR A 10 9.39 -2.78 9.38
CA THR A 10 10.85 -2.55 9.34
C THR A 10 11.65 -3.83 9.61
N THR A 11 10.99 -4.94 9.94
CA THR A 11 11.62 -6.18 10.36
C THR A 11 11.66 -7.19 9.20
N PHE A 12 10.51 -7.75 8.82
CA PHE A 12 10.37 -8.76 7.77
C PHE A 12 9.04 -8.64 7.02
N ALA A 13 8.96 -9.29 5.85
CA ALA A 13 7.84 -9.19 4.92
C ALA A 13 6.73 -10.23 5.17
N ARG A 14 6.91 -11.16 6.12
CA ARG A 14 5.98 -12.27 6.33
C ARG A 14 4.65 -11.76 6.88
N ILE A 15 3.55 -12.25 6.33
CA ILE A 15 2.21 -12.01 6.89
C ILE A 15 1.91 -13.08 7.94
N GLU A 16 1.56 -12.63 9.14
CA GLU A 16 1.19 -13.42 10.30
C GLU A 16 -0.22 -13.00 10.72
N TYR A 17 -1.18 -13.27 9.83
CA TYR A 17 -2.55 -12.76 9.96
C TYR A 17 -3.20 -13.19 11.26
N ASP A 18 -3.54 -12.21 12.10
CA ASP A 18 -4.10 -12.42 13.45
C ASP A 18 -5.65 -12.49 13.48
N GLY A 19 -6.29 -12.38 12.31
CA GLY A 19 -7.74 -12.29 12.19
C GLY A 19 -8.25 -10.92 11.75
N GLN A 20 -7.44 -9.86 11.94
CA GLN A 20 -7.79 -8.48 11.61
C GLN A 20 -6.71 -7.81 10.76
N SER A 21 -5.45 -7.96 11.14
CA SER A 21 -4.28 -7.27 10.62
C SER A 21 -3.30 -8.26 9.95
N PRO A 22 -2.32 -7.76 9.16
CA PRO A 22 -1.27 -8.62 8.61
C PRO A 22 -0.27 -9.18 9.64
N GLY A 23 -0.41 -8.81 10.92
CA GLY A 23 0.42 -9.27 12.05
C GLY A 23 0.96 -8.09 12.87
N GLU A 24 1.34 -8.34 14.12
CA GLU A 24 1.70 -7.30 15.10
C GLU A 24 2.90 -6.42 14.70
N HIS A 25 3.79 -6.93 13.84
CA HIS A 25 4.97 -6.20 13.37
C HIS A 25 4.66 -5.26 12.18
N TRP A 26 3.40 -5.21 11.74
CA TRP A 26 2.93 -4.30 10.70
C TRP A 26 2.19 -3.12 11.29
N GLU A 27 2.56 -1.91 10.87
CA GLU A 27 1.85 -0.67 11.21
C GLU A 27 0.98 -0.22 10.03
N LEU A 28 -0.31 0.03 10.26
CA LEU A 28 -1.17 0.71 9.29
C LEU A 28 -0.79 2.19 9.24
N VAL A 29 -0.37 2.67 8.07
CA VAL A 29 0.18 4.04 7.92
C VAL A 29 -0.66 4.94 7.02
N GLY A 30 -1.70 4.41 6.38
CA GLY A 30 -2.60 5.20 5.57
C GLY A 30 -3.15 4.45 4.38
N THR A 31 -3.44 5.18 3.31
CA THR A 31 -4.17 4.63 2.15
C THR A 31 -3.63 5.11 0.81
N ILE A 32 -4.08 4.47 -0.26
CA ILE A 32 -3.79 4.91 -1.63
C ILE A 32 -5.04 5.54 -2.23
N ASN A 33 -4.93 6.81 -2.63
CA ASN A 33 -5.94 7.45 -3.45
C ASN A 33 -5.83 6.95 -4.90
N THR A 34 -6.63 5.96 -5.26
CA THR A 34 -6.59 5.29 -6.57
C THR A 34 -6.92 6.22 -7.75
N ASN A 35 -7.59 7.34 -7.51
CA ASN A 35 -7.84 8.37 -8.52
C ASN A 35 -6.62 9.24 -8.81
N GLN A 36 -5.77 9.50 -7.82
CA GLN A 36 -4.54 10.27 -7.98
C GLN A 36 -3.37 9.36 -8.40
N GLU A 37 -3.41 8.10 -7.96
CA GLU A 37 -2.36 7.11 -8.14
C GLU A 37 -2.73 6.05 -9.20
N ARG A 38 -3.43 6.48 -10.27
CA ARG A 38 -4.02 5.58 -11.29
C ARG A 38 -3.01 4.63 -11.91
N ASP A 39 -1.83 5.13 -12.29
CA ASP A 39 -0.81 4.32 -12.94
C ASP A 39 -0.24 3.27 -11.98
N PHE A 40 -0.02 3.64 -10.71
CA PHE A 40 0.39 2.70 -9.68
C PHE A 40 -0.70 1.67 -9.38
N TYR A 41 -1.97 2.10 -9.34
CA TYR A 41 -3.11 1.22 -9.08
C TYR A 41 -3.21 0.06 -10.09
N THR A 42 -2.63 0.21 -11.29
CA THR A 42 -2.55 -0.88 -12.26
C THR A 42 -1.78 -2.10 -11.76
N TYR A 43 -0.80 -1.95 -10.85
CA TYR A 43 -0.12 -3.08 -10.20
C TYR A 43 -1.08 -3.89 -9.32
N ILE A 44 -1.92 -3.20 -8.55
CA ILE A 44 -2.94 -3.81 -7.68
C ILE A 44 -3.98 -4.53 -8.55
N GLN A 45 -4.43 -3.90 -9.64
CA GLN A 45 -5.42 -4.49 -10.56
C GLN A 45 -4.92 -5.79 -11.22
N ILE A 46 -3.63 -5.89 -11.54
CA ILE A 46 -3.05 -7.13 -12.10
C ILE A 46 -3.13 -8.27 -11.09
N LEU A 47 -2.77 -8.01 -9.83
CA LEU A 47 -2.80 -9.02 -8.77
C LEU A 47 -4.24 -9.45 -8.40
N LEU A 48 -5.21 -8.60 -8.73
CA LEU A 48 -6.64 -8.90 -8.65
C LEU A 48 -7.20 -9.60 -9.90
N GLY A 49 -6.39 -9.83 -10.94
CA GLY A 49 -6.84 -10.42 -12.21
C GLY A 49 -7.71 -9.49 -13.07
N LEU A 50 -7.79 -8.20 -12.74
CA LEU A 50 -8.61 -7.21 -13.45
C LEU A 50 -7.86 -6.59 -14.63
N ARG A 51 -6.56 -6.85 -14.75
CA ARG A 51 -5.67 -6.27 -15.76
C ARG A 51 -4.49 -7.19 -16.06
N GLN A 52 -3.88 -7.03 -17.24
CA GLN A 52 -2.72 -7.84 -17.67
C GLN A 52 -1.39 -7.07 -17.68
N THR A 53 -1.41 -5.75 -17.79
CA THR A 53 -0.20 -4.92 -17.94
C THR A 53 -0.19 -3.74 -16.98
N THR A 54 1.00 -3.29 -16.60
CA THR A 54 1.20 -2.07 -15.79
C THR A 54 1.36 -0.86 -16.71
N ARG A 55 1.07 0.35 -16.21
CA ARG A 55 1.31 1.61 -16.96
C ARG A 55 2.45 2.46 -16.41
N GLY A 56 2.78 2.30 -15.13
CA GLY A 56 3.65 3.22 -14.41
C GLY A 56 4.90 2.60 -13.80
N ARG A 57 5.71 3.48 -13.22
CA ARG A 57 6.80 3.11 -12.32
C ARG A 57 6.23 2.51 -11.02
N PRO A 58 6.99 1.66 -10.31
CA PRO A 58 6.54 1.03 -9.07
C PRO A 58 6.72 2.01 -7.91
N GLU A 59 6.11 3.19 -8.02
CA GLU A 59 6.20 4.27 -7.05
C GLU A 59 4.85 4.99 -6.95
N PHE A 60 4.52 5.48 -5.75
CA PHE A 60 3.24 6.12 -5.47
C PHE A 60 3.38 7.13 -4.33
N TYR A 61 2.42 8.06 -4.22
CA TYR A 61 2.23 8.80 -2.98
C TYR A 61 1.23 8.08 -2.09
N LEU A 62 1.65 7.77 -0.87
CA LEU A 62 0.79 7.36 0.22
C LEU A 62 0.03 8.58 0.73
N ASP A 63 -1.27 8.42 0.96
CA ASP A 63 -2.07 9.34 1.77
C ASP A 63 -1.90 8.88 3.23
N GLY A 64 -0.83 9.40 3.85
CA GLY A 64 -0.38 8.97 5.16
C GLY A 64 -1.23 9.56 6.28
N ASP A 65 -1.51 8.75 7.29
CA ASP A 65 -2.18 9.19 8.50
C ASP A 65 -1.29 10.20 9.25
N PRO A 66 -1.74 11.46 9.45
CA PRO A 66 -0.94 12.45 10.15
C PRO A 66 -0.65 12.10 11.61
N VAL A 67 -1.37 11.18 12.25
CA VAL A 67 -1.06 10.74 13.62
C VAL A 67 -0.09 9.57 13.69
N SER A 68 0.22 8.90 12.57
CA SER A 68 1.20 7.81 12.54
C SER A 68 2.62 8.36 12.76
N SER A 69 3.31 7.77 13.74
CA SER A 69 4.71 8.11 14.04
C SER A 69 5.63 7.81 12.85
N TRP A 70 5.37 6.72 12.13
CA TRP A 70 6.09 6.38 10.91
C TRP A 70 5.85 7.42 9.81
N VAL A 71 4.64 7.96 9.66
CA VAL A 71 4.31 9.02 8.68
C VAL A 71 4.93 10.37 9.04
N GLN A 72 5.15 10.66 10.33
CA GLN A 72 5.79 11.90 10.76
C GLN A 72 7.32 11.82 10.83
N ALA A 73 7.91 10.63 10.77
CA ALA A 73 9.35 10.45 10.84
C ALA A 73 10.10 11.27 9.77
N THR A 74 11.17 11.96 10.18
CA THR A 74 12.04 12.72 9.27
C THR A 74 12.97 11.81 8.46
N HIS A 75 13.38 10.69 9.05
CA HIS A 75 14.20 9.67 8.42
C HIS A 75 13.53 8.31 8.56
N ARG A 76 13.53 7.52 7.48
CA ARG A 76 12.97 6.17 7.46
C ARG A 76 14.00 5.22 6.86
N MET A 77 14.32 4.19 7.63
CA MET A 77 15.07 3.03 7.12
C MET A 77 14.26 2.32 6.03
N PRO A 78 14.90 1.58 5.11
CA PRO A 78 14.18 0.72 4.16
C PRO A 78 13.17 -0.20 4.87
N PHE A 79 11.99 -0.38 4.28
CA PHE A 79 10.85 -1.03 4.91
C PHE A 79 10.09 -1.91 3.92
N TRP A 80 9.35 -2.89 4.43
CA TRP A 80 8.42 -3.69 3.65
C TRP A 80 7.06 -3.00 3.58
N VAL A 81 6.35 -3.20 2.47
CA VAL A 81 5.00 -2.69 2.25
C VAL A 81 4.05 -3.86 2.06
N ALA A 82 2.92 -3.85 2.75
CA ALA A 82 1.78 -4.71 2.47
C ALA A 82 0.56 -3.85 2.13
N ILE A 83 -0.12 -4.17 1.04
CA ILE A 83 -1.32 -3.45 0.60
C ILE A 83 -2.53 -4.36 0.73
N ASP A 84 -3.49 -3.97 1.55
CA ASP A 84 -4.84 -4.54 1.47
C ASP A 84 -5.59 -3.82 0.34
N PRO A 85 -5.93 -4.50 -0.77
CA PRO A 85 -6.59 -3.87 -1.92
C PRO A 85 -8.03 -3.42 -1.65
N TRP A 86 -8.64 -3.93 -0.58
CA TRP A 86 -10.03 -3.70 -0.22
C TRP A 86 -10.15 -2.66 0.89
N GLY A 87 -9.24 -2.71 1.87
CA GLY A 87 -9.26 -1.88 3.06
C GLY A 87 -10.57 -2.05 3.84
N GLU A 88 -11.10 -0.95 4.36
CA GLU A 88 -12.36 -0.94 5.14
C GLU A 88 -13.59 -1.42 4.34
N MET A 89 -13.53 -1.40 3.01
CA MET A 89 -14.63 -1.89 2.17
C MET A 89 -14.70 -3.41 2.13
N ARG A 90 -13.67 -4.13 2.59
CA ARG A 90 -13.57 -5.60 2.52
C ARG A 90 -14.83 -6.32 3.03
N PRO A 91 -15.42 -6.00 4.20
CA PRO A 91 -16.60 -6.69 4.70
C PRO A 91 -17.86 -6.50 3.83
N HIS A 92 -17.85 -5.51 2.94
CA HIS A 92 -18.97 -5.17 2.06
C HIS A 92 -18.80 -5.71 0.63
N ILE A 93 -17.69 -6.39 0.34
CA ILE A 93 -17.42 -6.98 -0.97
C ILE A 93 -17.65 -8.48 -0.90
N HIS A 94 -18.66 -8.95 -1.62
CA HIS A 94 -18.98 -10.38 -1.67
C HIS A 94 -17.77 -11.20 -2.18
N GLY A 95 -17.36 -12.19 -1.38
CA GLY A 95 -16.24 -13.08 -1.72
C GLY A 95 -14.85 -12.46 -1.50
N ALA A 96 -14.74 -11.23 -1.00
CA ALA A 96 -13.44 -10.66 -0.65
C ALA A 96 -12.86 -11.35 0.58
N ARG A 97 -11.74 -12.04 0.38
CA ARG A 97 -10.94 -12.65 1.44
C ARG A 97 -9.91 -11.65 1.98
N PRO A 98 -9.36 -11.87 3.19
CA PRO A 98 -8.16 -11.17 3.62
C PRO A 98 -7.03 -11.41 2.60
N THR A 99 -6.60 -10.34 1.95
CA THR A 99 -5.60 -10.35 0.88
C THR A 99 -4.61 -9.24 1.15
N TYR A 100 -3.31 -9.54 1.03
CA TYR A 100 -2.25 -8.55 1.11
C TYR A 100 -1.30 -8.69 -0.07
N PHE A 101 -0.98 -7.59 -0.73
CA PHE A 101 0.07 -7.52 -1.75
C PHE A 101 1.34 -7.02 -1.09
N VAL A 102 2.28 -7.95 -0.87
CA VAL A 102 3.49 -7.72 -0.09
C VAL A 102 4.66 -7.44 -1.01
N SER A 103 5.38 -6.35 -0.78
CA SER A 103 6.52 -5.95 -1.62
C SER A 103 7.58 -7.06 -1.65
N THR A 104 8.11 -7.39 -2.82
CA THR A 104 9.16 -8.42 -3.01
C THR A 104 10.57 -7.92 -2.67
N GLY A 105 10.71 -6.64 -2.31
CA GLY A 105 11.92 -6.05 -1.76
C GLY A 105 11.57 -4.82 -0.92
N GLN A 106 12.50 -4.44 -0.03
CA GLN A 106 12.31 -3.25 0.79
C GLN A 106 12.15 -2.00 -0.07
N ALA A 107 11.09 -1.27 0.22
CA ALA A 107 10.77 0.05 -0.31
C ALA A 107 11.57 1.13 0.42
N VAL A 108 11.58 2.31 -0.19
CA VAL A 108 12.21 3.51 0.38
C VAL A 108 11.32 4.72 0.21
N VAL A 109 11.41 5.67 1.15
CA VAL A 109 10.87 7.01 0.94
C VAL A 109 11.92 7.85 0.22
N THR A 110 11.55 8.37 -0.95
CA THR A 110 12.48 9.11 -1.82
C THR A 110 11.71 10.04 -2.74
N GLN A 111 12.35 11.11 -3.23
CA GLN A 111 11.69 12.00 -4.17
C GLN A 111 11.29 11.26 -5.45
N LEU A 112 10.04 11.47 -5.89
CA LEU A 112 9.52 10.96 -7.15
C LEU A 112 9.70 12.02 -8.24
N THR A 113 9.73 11.60 -9.50
CA THR A 113 9.90 12.52 -10.63
C THR A 113 8.71 13.47 -10.81
N ARG A 114 7.51 13.04 -10.40
CA ARG A 114 6.28 13.85 -10.45
C ARG A 114 6.05 14.57 -9.12
N ARG A 115 5.28 15.66 -9.16
CA ARG A 115 4.83 16.38 -7.96
C ARG A 115 3.82 15.55 -7.16
N ALA A 116 3.84 15.73 -5.84
CA ALA A 116 2.80 15.20 -4.96
C ALA A 116 1.42 15.75 -5.37
N PRO A 117 0.39 14.89 -5.49
CA PRO A 117 -0.97 15.35 -5.69
C PRO A 117 -1.43 16.24 -4.54
N GLU A 118 -2.17 17.30 -4.84
CA GLU A 118 -2.74 18.15 -3.80
C GLU A 118 -3.94 17.43 -3.13
N PRO A 119 -4.02 17.43 -1.78
CA PRO A 119 -5.20 16.95 -1.08
C PRO A 119 -6.43 17.80 -1.43
N HIS A 120 -7.62 17.19 -1.42
CA HIS A 120 -8.85 17.92 -1.67
C HIS A 120 -9.06 19.01 -0.60
N PRO A 121 -9.40 20.26 -0.96
CA PRO A 121 -9.41 21.39 -0.02
C PRO A 121 -10.44 21.23 1.10
N GLY A 122 -11.52 20.49 0.85
CA GLY A 122 -12.59 20.22 1.83
C GLY A 122 -12.30 19.12 2.85
N LEU A 123 -11.12 18.51 2.85
CA LEU A 123 -10.78 17.49 3.84
C LEU A 123 -10.51 18.13 5.22
N ALA A 124 -11.27 17.70 6.23
CA ALA A 124 -11.08 18.13 7.61
C ALA A 124 -9.67 17.78 8.15
N VAL A 125 -9.18 16.59 7.76
CA VAL A 125 -7.82 16.13 8.07
C VAL A 125 -7.08 15.96 6.76
N LYS A 126 -6.00 16.73 6.58
CA LYS A 126 -5.16 16.64 5.38
C LYS A 126 -4.17 15.47 5.55
N PRO A 127 -4.14 14.49 4.63
CA PRO A 127 -3.15 13.44 4.66
C PRO A 127 -1.76 13.99 4.39
N VAL A 128 -0.74 13.35 4.96
CA VAL A 128 0.66 13.63 4.63
C VAL A 128 1.01 12.81 3.39
N LYS A 129 1.39 13.49 2.30
CA LYS A 129 1.81 12.81 1.07
C LYS A 129 3.22 12.26 1.22
N VAL A 130 3.35 10.95 1.39
CA VAL A 130 4.65 10.27 1.53
C VAL A 130 5.03 9.60 0.21
N PRO A 131 6.15 9.99 -0.43
CA PRO A 131 6.56 9.38 -1.69
C PRO A 131 7.25 8.03 -1.46
N ILE A 132 6.65 6.94 -1.91
CA ILE A 132 7.17 5.59 -1.76
C ILE A 132 7.64 5.05 -3.11
N ARG A 133 8.88 4.56 -3.16
CA ARG A 133 9.40 3.78 -4.29
C ARG A 133 9.60 2.34 -3.86
N LEU A 134 8.99 1.42 -4.60
CA LEU A 134 9.11 -0.01 -4.40
C LEU A 134 10.27 -0.56 -5.24
N LYS A 135 10.94 -1.58 -4.69
CA LYS A 135 11.99 -2.30 -5.39
C LYS A 135 11.39 -3.42 -6.24
N ARG A 136 11.94 -3.62 -7.43
CA ARG A 136 11.68 -4.83 -8.22
C ARG A 136 12.65 -5.93 -7.83
N THR A 137 12.11 -7.14 -7.64
CA THR A 137 12.88 -8.37 -7.43
C THR A 137 12.38 -9.39 -8.46
N ASN A 138 13.28 -9.92 -9.29
CA ASN A 138 12.95 -10.87 -10.37
C ASN A 138 11.83 -10.37 -11.32
N GLY A 139 11.77 -9.05 -11.57
CA GLY A 139 10.74 -8.43 -12.42
C GLY A 139 9.43 -8.11 -11.71
N GLU A 140 9.19 -8.67 -10.53
CA GLU A 140 7.98 -8.47 -9.74
C GLU A 140 8.16 -7.38 -8.68
N VAL A 141 7.05 -6.74 -8.31
CA VAL A 141 7.01 -5.72 -7.25
C VAL A 141 6.33 -6.24 -5.99
N PHE A 142 5.37 -7.15 -6.16
CA PHE A 142 4.55 -7.69 -5.10
C PHE A 142 4.38 -9.19 -5.26
N ALA A 143 4.32 -9.88 -4.12
CA ALA A 143 3.79 -11.23 -4.00
C ALA A 143 2.40 -11.16 -3.37
N LYS A 144 1.46 -11.99 -3.84
CA LYS A 144 0.12 -12.08 -3.26
C LYS A 144 0.15 -13.03 -2.06
N TRP A 145 -0.27 -12.52 -0.91
CA TRP A 145 -0.71 -13.34 0.21
C TRP A 145 -2.24 -13.26 0.27
N GLU A 146 -2.88 -14.40 0.51
CA GLU A 146 -4.33 -14.49 0.68
C GLU A 146 -4.64 -15.57 1.70
N LYS A 147 -5.60 -15.29 2.58
CA LYS A 147 -6.07 -16.30 3.52
C LYS A 147 -6.78 -17.41 2.72
N THR A 148 -6.15 -18.56 2.64
CA THR A 148 -6.80 -19.81 2.22
C THR A 148 -7.57 -20.36 3.40
N ASP A 149 -8.75 -20.92 3.13
CA ASP A 149 -9.48 -21.67 4.17
C ASP A 149 -8.62 -22.90 4.51
N ALA A 150 -8.40 -23.13 5.81
CA ALA A 150 -7.82 -24.37 6.32
C ALA A 150 -8.90 -25.44 6.41
#